data_AF-A0A533BLZ4-F1
#
_entry.id   AF-A0A533BLZ4-F1
#
_cell.length_a   1.000
_cell.length_b   1.000
_cell.length_c   1.000
_cell.angle_alpha   90.00
_cell.angle_beta   90.00
_cell.angle_gamma   90.00
#
_symmetry.space_group_name_H-M   'P 1'
#
loop_
_entity.id
_entity.type
_entity.pdbx_description
1 polymer ?
#
loop_
_entity_poly.entity_id
_entity_poly.type
_entity_poly.pdbx_seq_one_letter_code
_entity_poly.pdbx_strand_id
1 'polypeptide(L)'
;MFNDHHQTKTVQREVLYDQVWAQPMTKLAKEYGISDVALAKICKKLNVPCPWRGYWRRKETGKSVKPLSLPPSSDPTKQVVAIHRTIRPEAVVQMSEDALQRINTEQTAEQKIEVPDRLTSPHHLLKAHLEEWRSPKVDDYGAIWSGDIRQLNIRVSPKSLARALRIMDTLFKALEVRDHQVGIQDGYERTLGVRINGEPIHFGLEEKFQRLDHPSQKNPRLEWWQRQRYQYAPTGSLNLKIIAWGVEGIQKNWSDGKTSKIETCLNDFVVGLIRVAEVEKARRLKREQEERLRHEAEQRRQEEAQKRQEELARRQALEQEAVNWAKAQQLRAYLAAVKDRLHAKHGEIQSGSRADQWLTWAHQHADRLDPLINE
;
A
#
# COMPACT_ATOMS: atom_id res chain seq x y z
N MET A 1 6.01 -11.01 1.73
CA MET A 1 7.48 -11.01 1.79
C MET A 1 7.97 -9.57 1.95
N PHE A 2 8.22 -9.13 3.19
CA PHE A 2 8.86 -7.84 3.47
C PHE A 2 10.33 -8.10 3.73
N ASN A 3 11.13 -8.23 2.68
CA ASN A 3 12.58 -8.29 2.82
C ASN A 3 13.21 -7.99 1.47
N ASP A 4 13.39 -6.70 1.19
CA ASP A 4 14.65 -6.25 0.64
C ASP A 4 14.76 -4.72 0.75
N HIS A 5 16.00 -4.21 0.75
CA HIS A 5 16.36 -2.78 0.64
C HIS A 5 16.58 -1.97 1.93
N HIS A 6 17.16 -2.57 2.98
CA HIS A 6 17.95 -1.80 3.95
C HIS A 6 19.42 -1.77 3.51
N GLN A 7 19.69 -1.17 2.34
CA GLN A 7 21.08 -0.95 1.93
C GLN A 7 21.69 0.09 2.87
N THR A 8 22.36 -0.43 3.90
CA THR A 8 23.00 0.35 4.95
C THR A 8 24.40 0.68 4.48
N LYS A 9 24.69 1.97 4.32
CA LYS A 9 26.03 2.44 3.93
C LYS A 9 26.78 2.89 5.17
N THR A 10 27.82 2.16 5.53
CA THR A 10 28.73 2.52 6.62
C THR A 10 29.72 3.55 6.11
N VAL A 11 29.80 4.70 6.77
CA VAL A 11 30.65 5.83 6.37
C VAL A 11 31.55 6.23 7.53
N GLN A 12 32.83 6.41 7.24
CA GLN A 12 33.83 6.92 8.18
C GLN A 12 33.71 8.44 8.31
N ARG A 13 34.01 8.97 9.50
CA ARG A 13 33.93 10.40 9.83
C ARG A 13 34.73 11.28 8.88
N GLU A 14 35.95 10.87 8.55
CA GLU A 14 36.88 11.59 7.67
C GLU A 14 36.34 11.63 6.23
N VAL A 15 35.88 10.48 5.73
CA VAL A 15 35.26 10.37 4.41
C VAL A 15 34.00 11.24 4.31
N LEU A 16 33.18 11.27 5.36
CA LEU A 16 31.99 12.13 5.39
C LEU A 16 32.38 13.61 5.36
N TYR A 17 33.42 14.01 6.08
CA TYR A 17 33.95 15.37 6.03
C TYR A 17 34.38 15.75 4.62
N ASP A 18 35.19 14.94 3.95
CA ASP A 18 35.67 15.25 2.59
C ASP A 18 34.51 15.43 1.61
N GLN A 19 33.49 14.56 1.68
CA GLN A 19 32.33 14.65 0.81
C GLN A 19 31.47 15.89 1.07
N VAL A 20 31.28 16.26 2.35
CA VAL A 20 30.51 17.45 2.76
C VAL A 20 31.18 18.75 2.27
N TRP A 21 32.51 18.76 2.13
CA TRP A 21 33.28 19.88 1.58
C TRP A 21 33.57 19.78 0.07
N ALA A 22 33.31 18.63 -0.56
CA ALA A 22 33.44 18.41 -2.00
C ALA A 22 32.18 18.79 -2.78
N GLN A 23 30.99 18.62 -2.21
CA GLN A 23 29.72 18.95 -2.88
C GLN A 23 28.62 19.50 -1.95
N PRO A 24 27.61 20.21 -2.49
CA PRO A 24 26.47 20.69 -1.71
C PRO A 24 25.75 19.56 -0.95
N MET A 25 25.40 19.83 0.31
CA MET A 25 24.69 18.91 1.20
C MET A 25 23.41 18.32 0.58
N THR A 26 22.71 19.09 -0.25
CA THR A 26 21.49 18.64 -0.94
C THR A 26 21.78 17.56 -1.99
N LYS A 27 22.94 17.61 -2.67
CA LYS A 27 23.36 16.57 -3.61
C LYS A 27 23.87 15.34 -2.85
N LEU A 28 24.73 15.55 -1.87
CA LEU A 28 25.29 14.47 -1.04
C LEU A 28 24.20 13.67 -0.33
N ALA A 29 23.18 14.33 0.21
CA ALA A 29 22.06 13.66 0.88
C ALA A 29 21.28 12.75 -0.07
N LYS A 30 21.10 13.15 -1.33
CA LYS A 30 20.46 12.31 -2.37
C LYS A 30 21.27 11.06 -2.69
N GLU A 31 22.60 11.16 -2.76
CA GLU A 31 23.48 9.99 -2.97
C GLU A 31 23.39 8.98 -1.82
N TYR A 32 23.24 9.47 -0.60
CA TYR A 32 22.98 8.64 0.58
C TYR A 32 21.52 8.18 0.71
N GLY A 33 20.63 8.69 -0.15
CA GLY A 33 19.19 8.49 -0.08
C GLY A 33 18.60 8.82 1.29
N ILE A 34 18.97 9.97 1.84
CA ILE A 34 18.42 10.55 3.07
C ILE A 34 18.13 12.05 2.86
N SER A 35 17.37 12.68 3.75
CA SER A 35 17.15 14.14 3.65
C SER A 35 18.41 14.92 4.03
N ASP A 36 18.54 16.14 3.51
CA ASP A 36 19.61 17.08 3.87
C ASP A 36 19.60 17.41 5.38
N VAL A 37 18.42 17.49 6.00
CA VAL A 37 18.24 17.62 7.45
C VAL A 37 18.74 16.38 8.19
N ALA A 38 18.47 15.17 7.68
CA ALA A 38 18.97 13.93 8.28
C ALA A 38 20.51 13.86 8.16
N LEU A 39 21.08 14.20 7.01
CA LEU A 39 22.53 14.30 6.81
C LEU A 39 23.16 15.34 7.76
N ALA A 40 22.52 16.50 7.95
CA ALA A 40 22.99 17.52 8.90
C ALA A 40 22.96 17.03 10.36
N LYS A 41 21.94 16.26 10.75
CA LYS A 41 21.89 15.61 12.08
C LYS A 41 23.03 14.59 12.25
N ILE A 42 23.34 13.84 11.20
CA ILE A 42 24.47 12.89 11.19
C ILE A 42 25.81 13.62 11.34
N CYS A 43 26.03 14.69 10.57
CA CYS A 43 27.24 15.52 10.69
C CYS A 43 27.40 16.10 12.09
N LYS A 44 26.30 16.59 12.69
CA LYS A 44 26.29 17.08 14.08
C LYS A 44 26.64 15.98 15.08
N LYS A 45 26.11 14.76 14.90
CA LYS A 45 26.39 13.61 15.78
C LYS A 45 27.88 13.22 15.74
N LEU A 46 28.49 13.24 14.55
CA LEU A 46 29.90 12.91 14.34
C LEU A 46 30.86 14.08 14.55
N ASN A 47 30.36 15.26 14.96
CA ASN A 47 31.15 16.47 15.09
C ASN A 47 31.94 16.82 13.81
N VAL A 48 31.28 16.68 12.66
CA VAL A 48 31.80 17.04 11.34
C VAL A 48 31.31 18.46 11.00
N PRO A 49 32.21 19.44 10.80
CA PRO A 49 31.81 20.79 10.43
C PRO A 49 31.25 20.82 9.01
N CYS A 50 30.11 21.50 8.83
CA CYS A 50 29.49 21.69 7.53
C CYS A 50 29.78 23.10 6.97
N PRO A 51 29.82 23.26 5.63
CA PRO A 51 29.93 24.56 4.99
C PRO A 51 28.82 25.52 5.44
N TRP A 52 29.18 26.77 5.74
CA TRP A 52 28.19 27.79 6.09
C TRP A 52 27.35 28.20 4.87
N ARG A 53 26.20 28.83 5.13
CA ARG A 53 25.30 29.31 4.07
C ARG A 53 26.03 30.31 3.17
N GLY A 54 26.07 30.02 1.87
CA GLY A 54 26.76 30.84 0.87
C GLY A 54 28.21 30.45 0.59
N TYR A 55 28.78 29.44 1.27
CA TYR A 55 30.10 28.88 0.94
C TYR A 55 30.17 28.46 -0.53
N TRP A 56 29.21 27.66 -1.00
CA TRP A 56 29.14 27.16 -2.37
C TRP A 56 28.99 28.28 -3.40
N ARG A 57 28.13 29.28 -3.14
CA ARG A 57 27.97 30.46 -4.00
C ARG A 57 29.28 31.26 -4.13
N ARG A 58 30.03 31.42 -3.03
CA ARG A 58 31.33 32.12 -3.06
C ARG A 58 32.37 31.34 -3.88
N LYS A 59 32.42 30.01 -3.70
CA LYS A 59 33.29 29.10 -4.46
C LYS A 59 32.98 29.13 -5.97
N GLU A 60 31.70 29.11 -6.34
CA GLU A 60 31.25 29.23 -7.74
C GLU A 60 31.62 30.58 -8.36
N THR A 61 31.55 31.68 -7.59
CA THR A 61 31.97 33.02 -8.04
C THR A 61 33.50 33.26 -7.97
N GLY A 62 34.31 32.20 -7.87
CA GLY A 62 35.77 32.28 -7.88
C GLY A 62 36.42 32.90 -6.63
N LYS A 63 35.67 33.13 -5.54
CA LYS A 63 36.23 33.67 -4.30
C LYS A 63 36.91 32.56 -3.50
N SER A 64 38.12 32.81 -3.00
CA SER A 64 38.85 31.86 -2.15
C SER A 64 38.13 31.67 -0.81
N VAL A 65 37.80 30.43 -0.46
CA VAL A 65 37.09 30.06 0.77
C VAL A 65 37.81 28.88 1.40
N LYS A 66 38.25 29.02 2.66
CA LYS A 66 38.95 27.94 3.39
C LYS A 66 37.94 27.02 4.10
N PRO A 67 38.02 25.69 3.94
CA PRO A 67 37.22 24.76 4.72
C PRO A 67 37.63 24.78 6.20
N LEU A 68 36.67 24.58 7.12
CA LEU A 68 36.99 24.41 8.55
C LEU A 68 37.66 23.06 8.73
N SER A 69 38.78 22.99 9.46
CA SER A 69 39.43 21.73 9.78
C SER A 69 38.52 20.80 10.59
N LEU A 70 38.65 19.50 10.34
CA LEU A 70 37.96 18.46 11.10
C LEU A 70 38.48 18.44 12.55
N PRO A 71 37.65 18.70 13.58
CA PRO A 71 38.11 18.70 14.97
C PRO A 71 38.59 17.29 15.38
N PRO A 72 39.66 17.14 16.19
CA PRO A 72 40.03 15.83 16.71
C PRO A 72 38.91 15.27 17.60
N SER A 73 38.66 13.97 17.51
CA SER A 73 37.72 13.28 18.39
C SER A 73 38.26 11.88 18.68
N SER A 74 38.39 11.53 19.96
CA SER A 74 38.83 10.22 20.46
C SER A 74 37.65 9.29 20.78
N ASP A 75 36.41 9.75 20.56
CA ASP A 75 35.18 9.03 20.87
C ASP A 75 34.90 7.96 19.79
N PRO A 76 34.91 6.65 20.13
CA PRO A 76 34.67 5.58 19.16
C PRO A 76 33.29 5.68 18.49
N THR A 77 32.30 6.23 19.19
CA THR A 77 30.92 6.37 18.68
C THR A 77 30.78 7.48 17.63
N LYS A 78 31.84 8.29 17.43
CA LYS A 78 31.88 9.40 16.48
C LYS A 78 32.77 9.14 15.27
N GLN A 79 33.36 7.95 15.15
CA GLN A 79 34.24 7.60 14.03
C GLN A 79 33.46 7.02 12.83
N VAL A 80 32.36 6.33 13.09
CA VAL A 80 31.61 5.60 12.07
C VAL A 80 30.12 5.84 12.23
N VAL A 81 29.41 5.97 11.11
CA VAL A 81 27.95 5.96 11.10
C VAL A 81 27.42 4.99 10.04
N ALA A 82 26.40 4.23 10.42
CA ALA A 82 25.57 3.48 9.50
C ALA A 82 24.47 4.42 8.98
N ILE A 83 24.51 4.75 7.70
CA ILE A 83 23.46 5.54 7.05
C ILE A 83 22.48 4.56 6.41
N HIS A 84 21.26 4.53 6.93
CA HIS A 84 20.18 3.78 6.35
C HIS A 84 19.47 4.65 5.33
N ARG A 85 19.34 4.14 4.10
CA ARG A 85 18.56 4.80 3.06
C ARG A 85 17.12 4.94 3.55
N THR A 86 16.63 6.18 3.66
CA THR A 86 15.26 6.51 4.11
C THR A 86 14.43 7.11 2.99
N ILE A 87 15.08 7.72 2.01
CA ILE A 87 14.47 8.16 0.77
C ILE A 87 14.56 7.00 -0.21
N ARG A 88 13.42 6.34 -0.42
CA ARG A 88 13.27 5.45 -1.57
C ARG A 88 13.50 6.29 -2.83
N PRO A 89 14.28 5.81 -3.81
CA PRO A 89 14.33 6.48 -5.10
C PRO A 89 12.89 6.66 -5.56
N GLU A 90 12.55 7.83 -6.11
CA GLU A 90 11.25 8.02 -6.75
C GLU A 90 11.03 6.80 -7.63
N ALA A 91 9.99 6.01 -7.32
CA ALA A 91 9.47 5.12 -8.33
C ALA A 91 9.06 6.07 -9.43
N VAL A 92 9.87 6.15 -10.48
CA VAL A 92 9.57 6.94 -11.67
C VAL A 92 8.40 6.22 -12.30
N VAL A 93 7.21 6.46 -11.76
CA VAL A 93 5.99 6.10 -12.44
C VAL A 93 6.06 6.89 -13.73
N GLN A 94 6.12 6.18 -14.85
CA GLN A 94 6.07 6.80 -16.16
C GLN A 94 4.73 7.54 -16.22
N MET A 95 4.80 8.86 -16.14
CA MET A 95 3.63 9.71 -16.29
C MET A 95 3.16 9.58 -17.73
N SER A 96 1.86 9.42 -17.93
CA SER A 96 1.29 9.53 -19.27
C SER A 96 1.55 10.91 -19.87
N GLU A 97 1.59 10.97 -21.20
CA GLU A 97 1.77 12.23 -21.94
C GLU A 97 0.67 13.25 -21.59
N ASP A 98 -0.57 12.78 -21.46
CA ASP A 98 -1.71 13.57 -20.99
C ASP A 98 -1.48 14.15 -19.58
N ALA A 99 -0.96 13.35 -18.64
CA ALA A 99 -0.64 13.83 -17.30
C ALA A 99 0.47 14.90 -17.31
N LEU A 100 1.51 14.72 -18.13
CA LEU A 100 2.58 15.72 -18.30
C LEU A 100 2.05 17.02 -18.89
N GLN A 101 1.16 16.93 -19.89
CA GLN A 101 0.53 18.09 -20.49
C GLN A 101 -0.28 18.87 -19.45
N ARG A 102 -1.14 18.20 -18.66
CA ARG A 102 -1.92 18.84 -17.60
C ARG A 102 -1.02 19.49 -16.54
N ILE A 103 0.06 18.83 -16.12
CA ILE A 103 1.04 19.38 -15.17
C ILE A 103 1.69 20.65 -15.71
N ASN A 104 2.03 20.69 -17.01
CA ASN A 104 2.60 21.88 -17.63
C ASN A 104 1.57 23.00 -17.73
N THR A 105 0.30 22.68 -18.04
CA THR A 105 -0.79 23.66 -18.07
C THR A 105 -1.01 24.30 -16.70
N GLU A 106 -0.86 23.56 -15.59
CA GLU A 106 -0.95 24.13 -14.23
C GLU A 106 0.13 25.17 -13.91
N GLN A 107 1.22 25.23 -14.66
CA GLN A 107 2.28 26.24 -14.48
C GLN A 107 1.97 27.55 -15.23
N THR A 108 0.93 27.58 -16.05
CA THR A 108 0.55 28.78 -16.81
C THR A 108 -0.15 29.80 -15.92
N ALA A 109 -0.03 31.09 -16.27
CA ALA A 109 -0.69 32.17 -15.54
C ALA A 109 -2.23 32.06 -15.60
N GLU A 110 -2.76 31.47 -16.66
CA GLU A 110 -4.20 31.29 -16.91
C GLU A 110 -4.84 30.30 -15.93
N GLN A 111 -4.09 29.29 -15.48
CA GLN A 111 -4.57 28.29 -14.52
C GLN A 111 -4.36 28.70 -13.06
N LYS A 112 -3.77 29.86 -12.79
CA LYS A 112 -3.47 30.30 -11.43
C LYS A 112 -4.72 30.33 -10.56
N ILE A 113 -4.68 29.61 -9.45
CA ILE A 113 -5.79 29.56 -8.49
C ILE A 113 -5.62 30.69 -7.48
N GLU A 114 -6.55 31.64 -7.46
CA GLU A 114 -6.57 32.75 -6.52
C GLU A 114 -7.70 32.61 -5.51
N VAL A 115 -7.36 32.56 -4.22
CA VAL A 115 -8.33 32.42 -3.13
C VAL A 115 -8.89 33.81 -2.78
N PRO A 116 -10.21 34.05 -2.90
CA PRO A 116 -10.80 35.33 -2.56
C PRO A 116 -10.76 35.59 -1.04
N ASP A 117 -10.80 36.86 -0.66
CA ASP A 117 -10.84 37.27 0.75
C ASP A 117 -12.17 36.95 1.44
N ARG A 118 -13.23 36.78 0.66
CA ARG A 118 -14.59 36.49 1.13
C ARG A 118 -15.16 35.27 0.43
N LEU A 119 -15.87 34.44 1.19
CA LEU A 119 -16.60 33.30 0.64
C LEU A 119 -17.91 33.80 0.02
N THR A 120 -18.00 33.75 -1.31
CA THR A 120 -19.19 34.13 -2.08
C THR A 120 -19.63 32.96 -2.96
N SER A 121 -20.93 32.67 -2.97
CA SER A 121 -21.50 31.51 -3.67
C SER A 121 -20.75 30.20 -3.39
N PRO A 122 -20.83 29.67 -2.16
CA PRO A 122 -20.06 28.49 -1.75
C PRO A 122 -20.45 27.27 -2.58
N HIS A 123 -19.46 26.43 -2.88
CA HIS A 123 -19.60 25.13 -3.52
C HIS A 123 -20.65 24.28 -2.79
N HIS A 124 -21.42 23.47 -3.53
CA HIS A 124 -22.56 22.72 -2.96
C HIS A 124 -22.19 21.83 -1.76
N LEU A 125 -20.97 21.26 -1.74
CA LEU A 125 -20.41 20.44 -0.66
C LEU A 125 -20.14 21.24 0.62
N LEU A 126 -19.98 22.56 0.54
CA LEU A 126 -19.80 23.42 1.70
C LEU A 126 -21.12 24.07 2.10
N LYS A 127 -21.91 24.49 1.11
CA LYS A 127 -23.18 25.21 1.30
C LYS A 127 -24.13 24.46 2.24
N ALA A 128 -24.19 23.13 2.13
CA ALA A 128 -25.07 22.29 2.95
C ALA A 128 -24.76 22.34 4.46
N HIS A 129 -23.56 22.75 4.87
CA HIS A 129 -23.09 22.66 6.26
C HIS A 129 -22.78 24.01 6.92
N LEU A 130 -22.91 25.12 6.19
CA LEU A 130 -22.54 26.44 6.69
C LEU A 130 -23.34 26.89 7.92
N GLU A 131 -24.61 26.50 8.03
CA GLU A 131 -25.46 26.86 9.17
C GLU A 131 -24.99 26.18 10.46
N GLU A 132 -24.63 24.91 10.38
CA GLU A 132 -24.15 24.12 11.52
C GLU A 132 -22.83 24.67 12.07
N TRP A 133 -21.96 25.16 11.19
CA TRP A 133 -20.67 25.72 11.61
C TRP A 133 -20.74 27.17 12.08
N ARG A 134 -21.93 27.78 12.19
CA ARG A 134 -22.10 29.06 12.92
C ARG A 134 -21.90 28.89 14.42
N SER A 135 -22.15 27.70 14.96
CA SER A 135 -21.97 27.38 16.39
C SER A 135 -21.32 26.00 16.55
N PRO A 136 -20.06 25.86 16.13
CA PRO A 136 -19.41 24.56 16.01
C PRO A 136 -19.09 23.95 17.39
N LYS A 137 -19.27 22.64 17.53
CA LYS A 137 -18.77 21.89 18.69
C LYS A 137 -17.29 21.54 18.47
N VAL A 138 -16.49 21.71 19.51
CA VAL A 138 -15.05 21.42 19.50
C VAL A 138 -14.72 20.20 20.36
N ASP A 139 -13.67 19.49 19.97
CA ASP A 139 -13.14 18.34 20.70
C ASP A 139 -12.14 18.81 21.78
N ASP A 140 -11.56 17.86 22.53
CA ASP A 140 -10.57 18.16 23.59
C ASP A 140 -9.31 18.87 23.07
N TYR A 141 -9.06 18.84 21.75
CA TYR A 141 -7.94 19.53 21.12
C TYR A 141 -8.30 20.94 20.66
N GLY A 142 -9.58 21.33 20.74
CA GLY A 142 -10.11 22.59 20.23
C GLY A 142 -10.41 22.58 18.72
N ALA A 143 -10.42 21.41 18.09
CA ALA A 143 -10.80 21.25 16.68
C ALA A 143 -12.31 21.02 16.55
N ILE A 144 -12.92 21.56 15.51
CA ILE A 144 -14.33 21.35 15.23
C ILE A 144 -14.58 19.87 14.91
N TRP A 145 -15.61 19.29 15.50
CA TRP A 145 -16.06 17.91 15.22
C TRP A 145 -17.57 17.79 14.96
N SER A 146 -18.33 18.88 15.06
CA SER A 146 -19.75 18.90 14.70
C SER A 146 -19.96 18.76 13.20
N GLY A 147 -21.07 18.12 12.83
CA GLY A 147 -21.54 17.96 11.46
C GLY A 147 -20.65 17.09 10.60
N ASP A 148 -20.73 17.32 9.30
CA ASP A 148 -20.00 16.56 8.29
C ASP A 148 -18.59 17.09 8.02
N ILE A 149 -18.05 17.94 8.91
CA ILE A 149 -16.70 18.51 8.74
C ILE A 149 -15.61 17.42 8.62
N ARG A 150 -15.81 16.29 9.31
CA ARG A 150 -14.93 15.12 9.21
C ARG A 150 -15.07 14.39 7.88
N GLN A 151 -16.28 14.29 7.34
CA GLN A 151 -16.49 13.72 5.99
C GLN A 151 -15.81 14.59 4.94
N LEU A 152 -15.76 15.91 5.14
CA LEU A 152 -15.02 16.84 4.29
C LEU A 152 -13.51 16.83 4.53
N ASN A 153 -12.99 15.97 5.42
CA ASN A 153 -11.59 15.92 5.83
C ASN A 153 -11.02 17.28 6.24
N ILE A 154 -11.84 18.12 6.89
CA ILE A 154 -11.43 19.41 7.43
C ILE A 154 -11.27 19.26 8.95
N ARG A 155 -10.09 19.53 9.49
CA ARG A 155 -9.82 19.53 10.93
C ARG A 155 -9.19 20.85 11.35
N VAL A 156 -10.02 21.82 11.73
CA VAL A 156 -9.58 23.16 12.10
C VAL A 156 -10.32 23.65 13.34
N SER A 157 -9.77 24.65 14.03
CA SER A 157 -10.44 25.37 15.10
C SER A 157 -11.48 26.36 14.55
N PRO A 158 -12.42 26.84 15.39
CA PRO A 158 -13.36 27.89 14.99
C PRO A 158 -12.69 29.15 14.43
N LYS A 159 -11.50 29.50 14.92
CA LYS A 159 -10.74 30.67 14.45
C LYS A 159 -10.24 30.52 13.00
N SER A 160 -9.89 29.30 12.60
CA SER A 160 -9.32 28.99 11.29
C SER A 160 -10.35 28.54 10.26
N LEU A 161 -11.60 28.29 10.69
CA LEU A 161 -12.69 27.81 9.85
C LEU A 161 -12.95 28.70 8.64
N ALA A 162 -13.10 30.01 8.83
CA ALA A 162 -13.42 30.92 7.71
C ALA A 162 -12.35 30.91 6.61
N ARG A 163 -11.07 30.78 6.98
CA ARG A 163 -9.96 30.64 6.03
C ARG A 163 -9.97 29.26 5.36
N ALA A 164 -10.19 28.20 6.13
CA ALA A 164 -10.28 26.84 5.61
C ALA A 164 -11.39 26.71 4.55
N LEU A 165 -12.57 27.29 4.80
CA LEU A 165 -13.69 27.25 3.85
C LEU A 165 -13.38 27.99 2.55
N ARG A 166 -12.71 29.16 2.60
CA ARG A 166 -12.31 29.89 1.38
C ARG A 166 -11.33 29.08 0.54
N ILE A 167 -10.35 28.45 1.18
CA ILE A 167 -9.37 27.59 0.51
C ILE A 167 -10.06 26.40 -0.15
N MET A 168 -10.88 25.66 0.62
CA MET A 168 -11.55 24.46 0.11
C MET A 168 -12.58 24.78 -0.97
N ASP A 169 -13.34 25.87 -0.83
CA ASP A 169 -14.30 26.34 -1.84
C ASP A 169 -13.61 26.64 -3.18
N THR A 170 -12.52 27.41 -3.12
CA THR A 170 -11.74 27.77 -4.30
C THR A 170 -11.14 26.54 -4.95
N LEU A 171 -10.59 25.63 -4.15
CA LEU A 171 -10.01 24.38 -4.63
C LEU A 171 -11.06 23.48 -5.30
N PHE A 172 -12.26 23.35 -4.72
CA PHE A 172 -13.33 22.53 -5.31
C PHE A 172 -13.73 23.06 -6.68
N LYS A 173 -14.03 24.36 -6.76
CA LYS A 173 -14.37 25.02 -8.04
C LYS A 173 -13.24 24.89 -9.05
N ALA A 174 -11.99 25.07 -8.63
CA ALA A 174 -10.83 24.97 -9.50
C ALA A 174 -10.66 23.55 -10.06
N LEU A 175 -10.91 22.51 -9.26
CA LEU A 175 -10.87 21.12 -9.69
C LEU A 175 -12.01 20.80 -10.67
N GLU A 176 -13.22 21.27 -10.41
CA GLU A 176 -14.36 21.05 -11.32
C GLU A 176 -14.18 21.73 -12.68
N VAL A 177 -13.62 22.95 -12.70
CA VAL A 177 -13.27 23.66 -13.95
C VAL A 177 -12.23 22.88 -14.78
N ARG A 178 -11.46 21.99 -14.15
CA ARG A 178 -10.46 21.12 -14.79
C ARG A 178 -11.01 19.71 -15.09
N ASP A 179 -12.33 19.56 -15.11
CA ASP A 179 -13.03 18.28 -15.30
C ASP A 179 -12.65 17.21 -14.25
N HIS A 180 -12.27 17.64 -13.04
CA HIS A 180 -12.01 16.75 -11.91
C HIS A 180 -13.19 16.76 -10.95
N GLN A 181 -13.92 15.64 -10.89
CA GLN A 181 -15.10 15.52 -10.05
C GLN A 181 -14.72 15.46 -8.57
N VAL A 182 -15.15 16.46 -7.80
CA VAL A 182 -14.97 16.52 -6.35
C VAL A 182 -16.22 16.03 -5.65
N GLY A 183 -16.06 15.22 -4.61
CA GLY A 183 -17.22 14.71 -3.87
C GLY A 183 -16.83 13.82 -2.71
N ILE A 184 -17.84 13.37 -1.97
CA ILE A 184 -17.67 12.30 -1.00
C ILE A 184 -17.51 10.99 -1.77
N GLN A 185 -16.38 10.32 -1.57
CA GLN A 185 -16.07 9.06 -2.22
C GLN A 185 -16.36 7.89 -1.28
N ASP A 186 -16.88 6.80 -1.84
CA ASP A 186 -17.11 5.58 -1.09
C ASP A 186 -15.79 4.86 -0.80
N GLY A 187 -15.70 4.24 0.38
CA GLY A 187 -14.49 3.61 0.90
C GLY A 187 -14.70 3.14 2.34
N TYR A 188 -13.62 2.73 3.01
CA TYR A 188 -13.68 2.35 4.43
C TYR A 188 -14.20 3.51 5.31
N GLU A 189 -13.82 4.74 4.97
CA GLU A 189 -14.41 5.97 5.50
C GLU A 189 -14.99 6.77 4.32
N ARG A 190 -16.29 7.11 4.36
CA ARG A 190 -16.91 8.02 3.38
C ARG A 190 -16.38 9.42 3.59
N THR A 191 -15.42 9.81 2.76
CA THR A 191 -14.70 11.07 2.93
C THR A 191 -14.47 11.77 1.60
N LEU A 192 -14.14 13.06 1.68
CA LEU A 192 -13.81 13.91 0.56
C LEU A 192 -12.68 13.33 -0.28
N GLY A 193 -12.90 13.35 -1.59
CA GLY A 193 -11.88 13.10 -2.58
C GLY A 193 -12.19 13.74 -3.91
N VAL A 194 -11.27 13.56 -4.85
CA VAL A 194 -11.38 13.97 -6.25
C VAL A 194 -11.16 12.76 -7.15
N ARG A 195 -11.87 12.68 -8.27
CA ARG A 195 -11.61 11.66 -9.30
C ARG A 195 -10.76 12.25 -10.41
N ILE A 196 -9.58 11.68 -10.64
CA ILE A 196 -8.67 12.05 -11.74
C ILE A 196 -8.36 10.79 -12.53
N ASN A 197 -8.64 10.79 -13.84
CA ASN A 197 -8.46 9.61 -14.71
C ASN A 197 -9.18 8.35 -14.19
N GLY A 198 -10.32 8.53 -13.51
CA GLY A 198 -11.09 7.46 -12.86
C GLY A 198 -10.56 7.05 -11.48
N GLU A 199 -9.38 7.50 -11.07
CA GLU A 199 -8.80 7.17 -9.77
C GLU A 199 -9.37 8.05 -8.65
N PRO A 200 -9.93 7.45 -7.58
CA PRO A 200 -10.33 8.18 -6.38
C PRO A 200 -9.10 8.60 -5.56
N ILE A 201 -8.97 9.90 -5.28
CA ILE A 201 -7.88 10.45 -4.48
C ILE A 201 -8.45 11.27 -3.34
N HIS A 202 -8.23 10.80 -2.11
CA HIS A 202 -8.65 11.49 -0.90
C HIS A 202 -7.66 12.61 -0.54
N PHE A 203 -8.20 13.71 -0.05
CA PHE A 203 -7.40 14.82 0.47
C PHE A 203 -8.13 15.53 1.61
N GLY A 204 -7.41 16.38 2.34
CA GLY A 204 -7.95 17.07 3.49
C GLY A 204 -7.12 18.28 3.92
N LEU A 205 -7.72 19.10 4.77
CA LEU A 205 -7.13 20.33 5.28
C LEU A 205 -7.13 20.32 6.81
N GLU A 206 -5.96 20.41 7.42
CA GLU A 206 -5.80 20.31 8.87
C GLU A 206 -5.08 21.53 9.44
N GLU A 207 -5.51 21.99 10.61
CA GLU A 207 -4.77 22.96 11.40
C GLU A 207 -3.78 22.24 12.33
N LYS A 208 -2.57 22.80 12.46
CA LYS A 208 -1.60 22.35 13.45
C LYS A 208 -2.02 22.82 14.84
N PHE A 209 -2.02 21.90 15.79
CA PHE A 209 -2.26 22.18 17.20
C PHE A 209 -0.96 22.05 17.98
N GLN A 210 -0.63 23.07 18.76
CA GLN A 210 0.53 23.06 19.64
C GLN A 210 0.15 22.41 20.96
N ARG A 211 0.93 21.40 21.37
CA ARG A 211 0.83 20.80 22.69
C ARG A 211 1.47 21.72 23.73
N LEU A 212 0.72 22.08 24.76
CA LEU A 212 1.15 22.88 25.90
C LEU A 212 1.04 22.04 27.17
N ASP A 213 1.88 22.31 28.15
CA ASP A 213 1.73 21.68 29.47
C ASP A 213 0.48 22.21 30.15
N HIS A 214 -0.32 21.28 30.67
CA HIS A 214 -1.58 21.64 31.33
C HIS A 214 -1.32 22.09 32.78
N PRO A 215 -2.03 23.13 33.29
CA PRO A 215 -1.86 23.61 34.67
C PRO A 215 -2.08 22.54 35.75
N SER A 216 -2.95 21.56 35.48
CA SER A 216 -3.29 20.47 36.41
C SER A 216 -2.17 19.45 36.65
N GLN A 217 -1.08 19.45 35.88
CA GLN A 217 0.09 18.60 36.16
C GLN A 217 0.66 18.84 37.57
N LYS A 218 0.59 20.09 38.04
CA LYS A 218 1.12 20.51 39.35
C LYS A 218 0.13 20.33 40.50
N ASN A 219 -1.09 19.83 40.25
CA ASN A 219 -2.06 19.62 41.33
C ASN A 219 -1.81 18.26 42.01
N PRO A 220 -1.28 18.23 43.24
CA PRO A 220 -0.96 16.98 43.94
C PRO A 220 -2.21 16.18 44.33
N ARG A 221 -3.41 16.78 44.28
CA ARG A 221 -4.68 16.13 44.63
C ARG A 221 -5.33 15.33 43.51
N LEU A 222 -4.80 15.39 42.28
CA LEU A 222 -5.33 14.64 41.14
C LEU A 222 -4.55 13.34 40.93
N GLU A 223 -5.29 12.26 40.71
CA GLU A 223 -4.74 10.96 40.29
C GLU A 223 -4.13 11.04 38.89
N TRP A 224 -3.17 10.16 38.58
CA TRP A 224 -2.38 10.27 37.35
C TRP A 224 -3.23 10.14 36.07
N TRP A 225 -4.32 9.36 36.10
CA TRP A 225 -5.28 9.24 34.99
C TRP A 225 -6.25 10.43 34.87
N GLN A 226 -6.41 11.22 35.95
CA GLN A 226 -7.22 12.44 35.97
C GLN A 226 -6.43 13.69 35.60
N ARG A 227 -5.09 13.62 35.64
CA ARG A 227 -4.22 14.70 35.17
C ARG A 227 -4.26 14.73 33.65
N GLN A 228 -5.08 15.62 33.11
CA GLN A 228 -4.92 16.15 31.76
C GLN A 228 -3.48 16.66 31.64
N ARG A 229 -2.56 15.86 31.08
CA ARG A 229 -1.14 16.21 31.08
C ARG A 229 -0.86 17.37 30.12
N TYR A 230 -1.66 17.48 29.08
CA TYR A 230 -1.48 18.45 28.01
C TYR A 230 -2.78 19.18 27.72
N GLN A 231 -2.66 20.46 27.38
CA GLN A 231 -3.70 21.20 26.67
C GLN A 231 -3.20 21.45 25.25
N TYR A 232 -4.11 21.60 24.30
CA TYR A 232 -3.76 21.90 22.91
C TYR A 232 -4.27 23.28 22.54
N ALA A 233 -3.45 24.03 21.80
CA ALA A 233 -3.81 25.35 21.30
C ALA A 233 -3.72 25.36 19.77
N PRO A 234 -4.75 25.87 19.07
CA PRO A 234 -4.69 26.04 17.62
C PRO A 234 -3.62 27.08 17.25
N THR A 235 -2.87 26.81 16.19
CA THR A 235 -1.76 27.67 15.77
C THR A 235 -2.11 28.64 14.64
N GLY A 236 -3.26 28.47 13.99
CA GLY A 236 -3.61 29.16 12.73
C GLY A 236 -2.85 28.64 11.50
N SER A 237 -1.91 27.72 11.66
CA SER A 237 -1.12 27.14 10.57
C SER A 237 -1.87 25.94 9.98
N LEU A 238 -2.28 26.08 8.72
CA LEU A 238 -3.00 25.05 7.98
C LEU A 238 -2.01 24.12 7.24
N ASN A 239 -2.45 22.90 6.98
CA ASN A 239 -1.77 21.86 6.21
C ASN A 239 -2.78 21.17 5.28
N LEU A 240 -2.62 21.39 3.97
CA LEU A 240 -3.36 20.70 2.93
C LEU A 240 -2.60 19.42 2.56
N LYS A 241 -3.28 18.27 2.58
CA LYS A 241 -2.63 16.97 2.39
C LYS A 241 -3.39 16.05 1.45
N ILE A 242 -2.64 15.25 0.70
CA ILE A 242 -3.16 14.12 -0.08
C ILE A 242 -3.02 12.84 0.76
N ILE A 243 -4.14 12.13 0.94
CA ILE A 243 -4.22 10.91 1.73
C ILE A 243 -4.02 9.72 0.78
N ALA A 244 -2.76 9.39 0.53
CA ALA A 244 -2.38 8.26 -0.33
C ALA A 244 -1.29 7.42 0.34
N TRP A 245 -1.63 6.17 0.65
CA TRP A 245 -0.73 5.20 1.27
C TRP A 245 0.12 4.48 0.22
N GLY A 246 1.34 4.11 0.58
CA GLY A 246 2.29 3.44 -0.31
C GLY A 246 2.84 4.32 -1.44
N VAL A 247 2.23 5.46 -1.78
CA VAL A 247 2.77 6.39 -2.79
C VAL A 247 3.96 7.14 -2.20
N GLU A 248 5.15 6.94 -2.76
CA GLU A 248 6.41 7.50 -2.26
C GLU A 248 7.08 8.37 -3.31
N GLY A 249 7.97 9.27 -2.88
CA GLY A 249 8.66 10.23 -3.76
C GLY A 249 7.81 11.43 -4.19
N ILE A 250 6.48 11.36 -4.06
CA ILE A 250 5.58 12.46 -4.44
C ILE A 250 5.26 13.34 -3.22
N GLN A 251 5.29 14.67 -3.40
CA GLN A 251 4.84 15.61 -2.39
C GLN A 251 3.34 15.41 -2.12
N LYS A 252 3.00 15.23 -0.84
CA LYS A 252 1.62 15.00 -0.38
C LYS A 252 1.16 15.97 0.70
N ASN A 253 2.00 16.95 1.06
CA ASN A 253 1.71 17.91 2.12
C ASN A 253 2.16 19.32 1.72
N TRP A 254 1.29 20.29 1.97
CA TRP A 254 1.52 21.72 1.77
C TRP A 254 1.06 22.43 3.04
N SER A 255 2.02 22.94 3.80
CA SER A 255 1.74 23.64 5.05
C SER A 255 2.02 25.12 4.91
N ASP A 256 1.31 25.93 5.70
CA ASP A 256 1.71 27.31 5.91
C ASP A 256 3.13 27.38 6.49
N GLY A 257 3.94 28.21 5.84
CA GLY A 257 5.27 28.58 6.29
C GLY A 257 5.33 30.05 6.73
N LYS A 258 6.57 30.49 6.97
CA LYS A 258 6.86 31.92 7.22
C LYS A 258 6.73 32.76 5.95
N THR A 259 7.02 32.16 4.79
CA THR A 259 7.14 32.86 3.49
C THR A 259 6.11 32.40 2.47
N SER A 260 5.55 31.19 2.62
CA SER A 260 4.53 30.63 1.73
C SER A 260 3.26 30.32 2.51
N LYS A 261 2.12 30.51 1.86
CA LYS A 261 0.79 30.19 2.39
C LYS A 261 0.13 29.15 1.50
N ILE A 262 -0.82 28.38 2.02
CA ILE A 262 -1.52 27.36 1.23
C ILE A 262 -2.20 27.97 0.00
N GLU A 263 -2.76 29.18 0.13
CA GLU A 263 -3.39 29.94 -0.96
C GLU A 263 -2.47 30.09 -2.18
N THR A 264 -1.15 30.21 -1.96
CA THR A 264 -0.17 30.38 -3.04
C THR A 264 0.32 29.06 -3.64
N CYS A 265 -0.08 27.92 -3.08
CA CYS A 265 0.42 26.59 -3.47
C CYS A 265 -0.68 25.67 -4.02
N LEU A 266 -1.87 26.20 -4.36
CA LEU A 266 -2.99 25.37 -4.80
C LEU A 266 -2.73 24.70 -6.16
N ASN A 267 -2.06 25.36 -7.11
CA ASN A 267 -1.63 24.72 -8.36
C ASN A 267 -0.64 23.58 -8.12
N ASP A 268 0.36 23.78 -7.23
CA ASP A 268 1.30 22.72 -6.84
C ASP A 268 0.57 21.53 -6.22
N PHE A 269 -0.48 21.79 -5.43
CA PHE A 269 -1.34 20.75 -4.87
C PHE A 269 -2.08 19.97 -5.96
N VAL A 270 -2.65 20.65 -6.97
CA VAL A 270 -3.29 20.00 -8.14
C VAL A 270 -2.29 19.14 -8.91
N VAL A 271 -1.06 19.63 -9.13
CA VAL A 271 0.04 18.84 -9.70
C VAL A 271 0.32 17.58 -8.87
N GLY A 272 0.31 17.72 -7.54
CA GLY A 272 0.42 16.60 -6.61
C GLY A 272 -0.68 15.56 -6.80
N LEU A 273 -1.93 16.00 -6.93
CA LEU A 273 -3.07 15.11 -7.18
C LEU A 273 -2.91 14.34 -8.50
N ILE A 274 -2.54 15.02 -9.59
CA ILE A 274 -2.31 14.38 -10.91
C ILE A 274 -1.22 13.31 -10.80
N ARG A 275 -0.10 13.62 -10.14
CA ARG A 275 0.99 12.65 -9.94
C ARG A 275 0.54 11.43 -9.15
N VAL A 276 -0.21 11.64 -8.07
CA VAL A 276 -0.76 10.54 -7.26
C VAL A 276 -1.75 9.69 -8.08
N ALA A 277 -2.58 10.31 -8.92
CA ALA A 277 -3.50 9.62 -9.82
C ALA A 277 -2.78 8.62 -10.73
N GLU A 278 -1.69 9.05 -11.36
CA GLU A 278 -0.92 8.19 -12.27
C GLU A 278 -0.28 7.00 -11.53
N VAL A 279 0.17 7.19 -10.29
CA VAL A 279 0.70 6.08 -9.47
C VAL A 279 -0.40 5.07 -9.13
N GLU A 280 -1.57 5.54 -8.70
CA GLU A 280 -2.68 4.65 -8.36
C GLU A 280 -3.24 3.93 -9.59
N LYS A 281 -3.32 4.61 -10.74
CA LYS A 281 -3.68 4.00 -12.02
C LYS A 281 -2.72 2.88 -12.40
N ALA A 282 -1.41 3.13 -12.34
CA ALA A 282 -0.39 2.12 -12.63
C ALA A 282 -0.49 0.91 -11.68
N ARG A 283 -0.78 1.14 -10.40
CA ARG A 283 -1.02 0.06 -9.42
C ARG A 283 -2.25 -0.75 -9.74
N ARG A 284 -3.36 -0.10 -10.09
CA ARG A 284 -4.59 -0.80 -10.47
C ARG A 284 -4.34 -1.69 -11.67
N LEU A 285 -3.75 -1.17 -12.74
CA LEU A 285 -3.44 -1.93 -13.95
C LEU A 285 -2.53 -3.13 -13.65
N LYS A 286 -1.51 -2.96 -12.82
CA LYS A 286 -0.64 -4.07 -12.40
C LYS A 286 -1.40 -5.14 -11.61
N ARG A 287 -2.26 -4.74 -10.66
CA ARG A 287 -3.10 -5.67 -9.89
C ARG A 287 -4.04 -6.46 -10.81
N GLU A 288 -4.73 -5.78 -11.73
CA GLU A 288 -5.61 -6.41 -12.71
C GLU A 288 -4.87 -7.43 -13.59
N GLN A 289 -3.65 -7.11 -14.04
CA GLN A 289 -2.82 -8.04 -14.81
C GLN A 289 -2.39 -9.26 -13.98
N GLU A 290 -1.93 -9.04 -12.74
CA GLU A 290 -1.54 -10.12 -11.84
C GLU A 290 -2.73 -11.04 -11.50
N GLU A 291 -3.92 -10.49 -11.30
CA GLU A 291 -5.15 -11.25 -11.05
C GLU A 291 -5.54 -12.11 -12.25
N ARG A 292 -5.49 -11.55 -13.47
CA ARG A 292 -5.73 -12.31 -14.70
C ARG A 292 -4.77 -13.50 -14.84
N LEU A 293 -3.47 -13.25 -14.66
CA LEU A 293 -2.46 -14.30 -14.73
C LEU A 293 -2.65 -15.37 -13.65
N ARG A 294 -3.05 -14.97 -12.43
CA ARG A 294 -3.36 -15.92 -11.35
C ARG A 294 -4.55 -16.80 -11.69
N HIS A 295 -5.62 -16.20 -12.23
CA HIS A 295 -6.83 -16.91 -12.62
C HIS A 295 -6.54 -17.91 -13.76
N GLU A 296 -5.82 -17.50 -14.80
CA GLU A 296 -5.41 -18.39 -15.89
C GLU A 296 -4.52 -19.54 -15.39
N ALA A 297 -3.56 -19.25 -14.50
CA ALA A 297 -2.71 -20.28 -13.92
C ALA A 297 -3.49 -21.25 -13.02
N GLU A 298 -4.51 -20.77 -12.32
CA GLU A 298 -5.39 -21.62 -11.51
C GLU A 298 -6.25 -22.54 -12.37
N GLN A 299 -6.85 -22.03 -13.45
CA GLN A 299 -7.58 -22.86 -14.41
C GLN A 299 -6.69 -23.95 -15.01
N ARG A 300 -5.46 -23.62 -15.44
CA ARG A 300 -4.50 -24.62 -15.94
C ARG A 300 -4.18 -25.69 -14.90
N ARG A 301 -3.96 -25.30 -13.63
CA ARG A 301 -3.70 -26.25 -12.55
C ARG A 301 -4.88 -27.19 -12.31
N GLN A 302 -6.11 -26.67 -12.37
CA GLN A 302 -7.32 -27.46 -12.21
C GLN A 302 -7.49 -28.46 -13.36
N GLU A 303 -7.34 -28.03 -14.61
CA GLU A 303 -7.40 -28.90 -15.79
C GLU A 303 -6.34 -30.01 -15.76
N GLU A 304 -5.09 -29.68 -15.41
CA GLU A 304 -4.03 -30.67 -15.26
C GLU A 304 -4.30 -31.66 -14.12
N ALA A 305 -4.83 -31.17 -12.98
CA ALA A 305 -5.19 -32.03 -11.87
C ALA A 305 -6.33 -32.98 -12.24
N GLN A 306 -7.34 -32.49 -12.96
CA GLN A 306 -8.44 -33.31 -13.47
C GLN A 306 -7.91 -34.39 -14.41
N LYS A 307 -7.09 -34.03 -15.42
CA LYS A 307 -6.47 -35.01 -16.33
C LYS A 307 -5.65 -36.05 -15.58
N ARG A 308 -4.89 -35.66 -14.55
CA ARG A 308 -4.13 -36.61 -13.72
C ARG A 308 -5.03 -37.55 -12.93
N GLN A 309 -6.16 -37.06 -12.39
CA GLN A 309 -7.13 -37.90 -11.68
C GLN A 309 -7.84 -38.88 -12.63
N GLU A 310 -8.27 -38.41 -13.80
CA GLU A 310 -8.89 -39.25 -14.84
C GLU A 310 -7.92 -40.35 -15.30
N GLU A 311 -6.66 -40.00 -15.58
CA GLU A 311 -5.61 -40.95 -15.96
C GLU A 311 -5.30 -41.96 -14.83
N LEU A 312 -5.26 -41.51 -13.58
CA LEU A 312 -5.07 -42.40 -12.42
C LEU A 312 -6.25 -43.36 -12.25
N ALA A 313 -7.48 -42.86 -12.34
CA ALA A 313 -8.69 -43.68 -12.25
C ALA A 313 -8.74 -44.72 -13.37
N ARG A 314 -8.37 -44.33 -14.60
CA ARG A 314 -8.27 -45.25 -15.74
C ARG A 314 -7.25 -46.35 -15.51
N ARG A 315 -6.08 -46.03 -14.95
CA ARG A 315 -5.05 -47.03 -14.61
C ARG A 315 -5.53 -48.00 -13.52
N GLN A 316 -6.14 -47.46 -12.46
CA GLN A 316 -6.68 -48.28 -11.36
C GLN A 316 -7.79 -49.22 -11.84
N ALA A 317 -8.67 -48.74 -12.74
CA ALA A 317 -9.70 -49.58 -13.34
C ALA A 317 -9.09 -50.74 -14.13
N LEU A 318 -8.10 -50.46 -14.98
CA LEU A 318 -7.41 -51.49 -15.77
C LEU A 318 -6.69 -52.53 -14.88
N GLU A 319 -6.00 -52.08 -13.83
CA GLU A 319 -5.35 -52.99 -12.87
C GLU A 319 -6.38 -53.87 -12.15
N GLN A 320 -7.51 -53.29 -11.76
CA GLN A 320 -8.59 -54.03 -11.10
C GLN A 320 -9.24 -55.05 -12.04
N GLU A 321 -9.44 -54.71 -13.31
CA GLU A 321 -9.89 -55.66 -14.34
C GLU A 321 -8.92 -56.83 -14.49
N ALA A 322 -7.62 -56.57 -14.57
CA ALA A 322 -6.61 -57.62 -14.66
C ALA A 322 -6.60 -58.54 -13.43
N VAL A 323 -6.73 -57.98 -12.22
CA VAL A 323 -6.85 -58.76 -10.97
C VAL A 323 -8.11 -59.62 -10.97
N ASN A 324 -9.24 -59.05 -11.38
CA ASN A 324 -10.52 -59.74 -11.44
C ASN A 324 -10.49 -60.89 -12.44
N TRP A 325 -9.92 -60.67 -13.63
CA TRP A 325 -9.68 -61.70 -14.63
C TRP A 325 -8.80 -62.84 -14.10
N ALA A 326 -7.65 -62.50 -13.49
CA ALA A 326 -6.75 -63.51 -12.92
C ALA A 326 -7.44 -64.35 -11.83
N LYS A 327 -8.24 -63.70 -10.97
CA LYS A 327 -9.03 -64.38 -9.93
C LYS A 327 -10.10 -65.29 -10.53
N ALA A 328 -10.78 -64.87 -11.59
CA ALA A 328 -11.75 -65.71 -12.30
C ALA A 328 -11.08 -66.97 -12.89
N GLN A 329 -9.91 -66.82 -13.52
CA GLN A 329 -9.13 -67.96 -14.03
C GLN A 329 -8.68 -68.91 -12.92
N GLN A 330 -8.18 -68.38 -11.79
CA GLN A 330 -7.82 -69.18 -10.62
C GLN A 330 -9.03 -69.94 -10.05
N LEU A 331 -10.19 -69.30 -9.95
CA LEU A 331 -11.43 -69.95 -9.51
C LEU A 331 -11.84 -71.08 -10.46
N ARG A 332 -11.79 -70.87 -11.78
CA ARG A 332 -12.10 -71.92 -12.76
C ARG A 332 -11.15 -73.10 -12.64
N ALA A 333 -9.84 -72.86 -12.51
CA ALA A 333 -8.84 -73.90 -12.30
C ALA A 333 -9.08 -74.68 -10.99
N TYR A 334 -9.40 -73.98 -9.89
CA TYR A 334 -9.75 -74.60 -8.62
C TYR A 334 -11.02 -75.46 -8.72
N LEU A 335 -12.07 -74.96 -9.36
CA LEU A 335 -13.33 -75.70 -9.55
C LEU A 335 -13.13 -76.94 -10.42
N ALA A 336 -12.28 -76.88 -11.45
CA ALA A 336 -11.89 -78.06 -12.22
C ALA A 336 -11.20 -79.11 -11.33
N ALA A 337 -10.22 -78.71 -10.52
CA ALA A 337 -9.54 -79.63 -9.60
C ALA A 337 -10.48 -80.21 -8.52
N VAL A 338 -11.44 -79.43 -8.01
CA VAL A 338 -12.47 -79.92 -7.08
C VAL A 338 -13.38 -80.93 -7.76
N LYS A 339 -13.82 -80.66 -8.99
CA LYS A 339 -14.65 -81.57 -9.78
C LYS A 339 -13.92 -82.91 -9.99
N ASP A 340 -12.66 -82.88 -10.44
CA ASP A 340 -11.86 -84.09 -10.66
C ASP A 340 -11.71 -84.92 -9.38
N ARG A 341 -11.47 -84.26 -8.24
CA ARG A 341 -11.36 -84.94 -6.94
C ARG A 341 -12.68 -85.56 -6.48
N LEU A 342 -13.81 -84.88 -6.71
CA LEU A 342 -15.14 -85.40 -6.39
C LEU A 342 -15.46 -86.62 -7.26
N HIS A 343 -15.18 -86.55 -8.55
CA HIS A 343 -15.32 -87.68 -9.48
C HIS A 343 -14.47 -88.88 -9.05
N ALA A 344 -13.20 -88.67 -8.67
CA ALA A 344 -12.31 -89.75 -8.24
C ALA A 344 -12.76 -90.43 -6.93
N LYS A 345 -13.42 -89.71 -6.01
CA LYS A 345 -13.83 -90.22 -4.70
C LYS A 345 -15.23 -90.83 -4.67
N HIS A 346 -16.15 -90.33 -5.49
CA HIS A 346 -17.57 -90.66 -5.42
C HIS A 346 -18.20 -91.13 -6.75
N GLY A 347 -17.42 -91.22 -7.83
CA GLY A 347 -17.94 -91.58 -9.17
C GLY A 347 -18.55 -90.38 -9.89
N GLU A 348 -19.33 -90.61 -10.95
CA GLU A 348 -19.98 -89.54 -11.72
C GLU A 348 -20.87 -88.66 -10.83
N ILE A 349 -20.66 -87.33 -10.90
CA ILE A 349 -21.51 -86.36 -10.22
C ILE A 349 -22.88 -86.36 -10.89
N GLN A 350 -23.92 -86.78 -10.15
CA GLN A 350 -25.29 -86.75 -10.64
C GLN A 350 -25.78 -85.32 -10.84
N SER A 351 -26.40 -85.07 -11.99
CA SER A 351 -27.00 -83.77 -12.31
C SER A 351 -28.12 -83.42 -11.33
N GLY A 352 -28.12 -82.18 -10.83
CA GLY A 352 -29.06 -81.72 -9.81
C GLY A 352 -28.70 -82.08 -8.37
N SER A 353 -27.58 -82.78 -8.14
CA SER A 353 -27.06 -83.00 -6.78
C SER A 353 -26.58 -81.70 -6.12
N ARG A 354 -26.47 -81.70 -4.78
CA ARG A 354 -25.96 -80.54 -4.02
C ARG A 354 -24.56 -80.10 -4.49
N ALA A 355 -23.73 -81.04 -4.94
CA ALA A 355 -22.40 -80.76 -5.47
C ALA A 355 -22.46 -80.08 -6.86
N ASP A 356 -23.33 -80.56 -7.75
CA ASP A 356 -23.55 -80.00 -9.08
C ASP A 356 -24.09 -78.56 -9.03
N GLN A 357 -25.09 -78.32 -8.15
CA GLN A 357 -25.64 -76.98 -7.92
C GLN A 357 -24.59 -76.01 -7.37
N TRP A 358 -23.72 -76.46 -6.47
CA TRP A 358 -22.64 -75.62 -5.93
C TRP A 358 -21.57 -75.30 -6.99
N LEU A 359 -21.16 -76.28 -7.80
CA LEU A 359 -20.21 -76.07 -8.91
C LEU A 359 -20.79 -75.09 -9.94
N THR A 360 -22.07 -75.23 -10.27
CA THR A 360 -22.79 -74.33 -11.20
C THR A 360 -22.80 -72.90 -10.68
N TRP A 361 -23.19 -72.69 -9.42
CA TRP A 361 -23.17 -71.36 -8.80
C TRP A 361 -21.75 -70.78 -8.74
N ALA A 362 -20.74 -71.60 -8.43
CA ALA A 362 -19.36 -71.15 -8.32
C ALA A 362 -18.76 -70.75 -9.68
N HIS A 363 -19.09 -71.46 -10.76
CA HIS A 363 -18.75 -71.06 -12.12
C HIS A 363 -19.41 -69.74 -12.50
N GLN A 364 -20.71 -69.58 -12.23
CA GLN A 364 -21.42 -68.31 -12.45
C GLN A 364 -20.84 -67.15 -11.63
N HIS A 365 -20.24 -67.42 -10.47
CA HIS A 365 -19.56 -66.40 -9.68
C HIS A 365 -18.20 -66.02 -10.30
N ALA A 366 -17.43 -67.00 -10.79
CA ALA A 366 -16.20 -66.73 -11.54
C ALA A 366 -16.49 -65.91 -12.80
N ASP A 367 -17.59 -66.20 -13.50
CA ASP A 367 -18.00 -65.47 -14.70
C ASP A 367 -18.44 -64.04 -14.39
N ARG A 368 -19.11 -63.81 -13.25
CA ARG A 368 -19.44 -62.46 -12.76
C ARG A 368 -18.22 -61.62 -12.41
N LEU A 369 -17.09 -62.25 -12.06
CA LEU A 369 -15.83 -61.57 -11.79
C LEU A 369 -15.01 -61.35 -13.05
N ASP A 370 -15.24 -62.10 -14.12
CA ASP A 370 -14.44 -62.01 -15.34
C ASP A 370 -14.86 -60.77 -16.16
N PRO A 371 -13.98 -59.75 -16.31
CA PRO A 371 -14.31 -58.56 -17.09
C PRO A 371 -14.56 -58.88 -18.58
N LEU A 372 -14.12 -60.04 -19.09
CA LEU A 372 -14.25 -60.41 -20.51
C LEU A 372 -15.55 -61.14 -20.87
N ILE A 373 -16.41 -61.43 -19.89
CA ILE A 373 -17.65 -62.20 -20.13
C ILE A 373 -18.87 -61.30 -20.37
N ASN A 374 -18.81 -60.04 -19.93
CA ASN A 374 -19.92 -59.09 -20.02
C ASN A 374 -19.68 -57.96 -21.03
N GLU A 375 -18.80 -58.15 -22.03
CA GLU A 375 -18.71 -57.25 -23.19
C GLU A 375 -19.80 -57.50 -24.24
#